data_AF-A0A4U5MMB9-F1
#
_entry.id   AF-A0A4U5MMB9-F1
#
_cell.length_a   1.000
_cell.length_b   1.000
_cell.length_c   1.000
_cell.angle_alpha   90.00
_cell.angle_beta   90.00
_cell.angle_gamma   90.00
#
_symmetry.space_group_name_H-M   'P 1'
#
loop_
_entity.id
_entity.type
_entity.pdbx_description
1 polymer ?
#
loop_
_entity_poly.entity_id
_entity_poly.type
_entity_poly.pdbx_seq_one_letter_code
_entity_poly.pdbx_strand_id
1 'polypeptide(L)'
;MISSEWFRSTDLWVMGPARFHCATDSLQFLYTFLYFLKHCAAALYLPKVDWLVVLDADTSVVNPNHCFEEWIDDRVDLVFYQRFMNWEIMSANYIVRNSDFSINFLNGWANYEFLVNETFNHAYDNGAIHLHVLRAVLPDAHEEIAACEDIYAQSKNFEEYFGYVTCVHSFLGATRIWPRKLRIHRRAHGFARDGFLTNHRFCDYDFLFHGYKGNYTDMDYLPFKKFNVSQCGQGMSGWNYRKDSKTSVEEIRLDLEAFENASGKDYPKQARVNPHLDRSDVGRCYPNCDRFTDMR
;
A
#
# COMPACT_ATOMS: atom_id res chain seq x y z
N MET A 1 8.35 -16.03 -29.02
CA MET A 1 7.47 -15.13 -29.80
C MET A 1 6.27 -14.84 -28.90
N ILE A 2 6.32 -13.74 -28.15
CA ILE A 2 5.25 -13.32 -27.23
C ILE A 2 4.32 -12.46 -28.08
N SER A 3 3.08 -12.91 -28.29
CA SER A 3 2.09 -12.21 -29.11
C SER A 3 1.58 -10.96 -28.38
N SER A 4 1.70 -9.83 -29.07
CA SER A 4 1.36 -8.47 -28.63
C SER A 4 -0.15 -8.17 -28.69
N GLU A 5 -1.01 -9.01 -28.11
CA GLU A 5 -2.47 -8.84 -28.17
C GLU A 5 -3.18 -8.88 -26.80
N TRP A 6 -2.49 -8.58 -25.71
CA TRP A 6 -3.14 -8.41 -24.39
C TRP A 6 -3.52 -6.93 -24.20
N PHE A 7 -4.78 -6.66 -23.82
CA PHE A 7 -5.42 -5.36 -23.57
C PHE A 7 -6.11 -4.68 -24.78
N ARG A 8 -7.35 -5.11 -25.03
CA ARG A 8 -8.43 -4.22 -25.52
C ARG A 8 -9.13 -3.63 -24.28
N SER A 9 -9.16 -2.31 -24.20
CA SER A 9 -9.72 -1.41 -23.16
C SER A 9 -8.96 -1.27 -21.84
N THR A 10 -8.19 -0.18 -21.71
CA THR A 10 -7.95 0.47 -20.43
C THR A 10 -9.20 1.23 -20.02
N ASP A 11 -10.10 0.56 -19.29
CA ASP A 11 -11.26 1.23 -18.72
C ASP A 11 -10.84 2.01 -17.46
N LEU A 12 -10.79 3.35 -17.57
CA LEU A 12 -10.53 4.23 -16.42
C LEU A 12 -11.82 4.42 -15.62
N TRP A 13 -11.81 3.94 -14.38
CA TRP A 13 -12.91 4.13 -13.44
C TRP A 13 -12.55 5.17 -12.40
N VAL A 14 -13.22 6.31 -12.43
CA VAL A 14 -13.11 7.33 -11.38
C VAL A 14 -14.17 7.04 -10.33
N MET A 15 -13.74 6.61 -9.14
CA MET A 15 -14.66 6.44 -8.01
C MET A 15 -15.08 7.80 -7.46
N GLY A 16 -16.33 8.18 -7.73
CA GLY A 16 -17.00 9.28 -7.05
C GLY A 16 -17.60 8.83 -5.71
N PRO A 17 -18.34 9.71 -5.00
CA PRO A 17 -19.00 9.40 -3.73
C PRO A 17 -20.19 8.41 -3.85
N ALA A 18 -20.20 7.57 -4.89
CA ALA A 18 -21.21 6.55 -5.09
C ALA A 18 -21.16 5.51 -3.98
N ARG A 19 -22.33 5.13 -3.46
CA ARG A 19 -22.47 4.11 -2.42
C ARG A 19 -22.47 2.73 -3.06
N PHE A 20 -21.43 1.93 -2.81
CA PHE A 20 -21.40 0.52 -3.18
C PHE A 20 -21.93 -0.32 -2.03
N HIS A 21 -22.70 -1.36 -2.35
CA HIS A 21 -23.08 -2.40 -1.39
C HIS A 21 -22.13 -3.56 -1.59
N CYS A 22 -21.21 -3.80 -0.65
CA CYS A 22 -20.52 -5.10 -0.63
C CYS A 22 -21.31 -6.07 0.23
N ALA A 23 -21.48 -7.27 -0.30
CA ALA A 23 -22.06 -8.39 0.43
C ALA A 23 -20.95 -9.07 1.22
N THR A 24 -21.17 -9.22 2.53
CA THR A 24 -20.37 -10.12 3.36
C THR A 24 -21.34 -11.10 3.99
N ASP A 25 -21.22 -12.38 3.62
CA ASP A 25 -21.83 -13.63 4.14
C ASP A 25 -23.18 -13.63 4.91
N SER A 26 -24.00 -12.58 4.86
CA SER A 26 -25.42 -12.48 5.28
C SER A 26 -25.93 -11.04 5.48
N LEU A 27 -25.08 -10.00 5.41
CA LEU A 27 -25.50 -8.61 5.67
C LEU A 27 -24.95 -7.64 4.61
N GLN A 28 -25.79 -6.70 4.17
CA GLN A 28 -25.38 -5.57 3.34
C GLN A 28 -25.01 -4.40 4.27
N PHE A 29 -23.73 -4.03 4.29
CA PHE A 29 -23.27 -2.85 5.02
C PHE A 29 -23.08 -1.68 4.07
N LEU A 30 -23.34 -0.49 4.60
CA LEU A 30 -23.01 0.76 3.94
C LEU A 30 -21.73 1.33 4.54
N TYR A 31 -20.64 1.35 3.78
CA TYR A 31 -19.39 1.98 4.20
C TYR A 31 -19.56 3.49 4.32
N THR A 32 -18.98 4.04 5.39
CA THR A 32 -18.96 5.44 5.78
C THR A 32 -17.64 6.09 5.38
N PHE A 33 -16.53 5.34 5.37
CA PHE A 33 -15.21 5.86 5.03
C PHE A 33 -14.81 5.49 3.60
N LEU A 34 -14.51 6.50 2.79
CA LEU A 34 -14.04 6.31 1.40
C LEU A 34 -12.79 5.42 1.31
N TYR A 35 -11.94 5.48 2.34
CA TYR A 35 -10.74 4.66 2.48
C TYR A 35 -11.03 3.16 2.46
N PHE A 36 -12.11 2.71 3.09
CA PHE A 36 -12.50 1.30 3.08
C PHE A 36 -13.39 0.95 1.89
N LEU A 37 -14.28 1.88 1.49
CA LEU A 37 -15.17 1.72 0.35
C LEU A 37 -14.42 1.42 -0.95
N LYS A 38 -13.22 2.00 -1.14
CA LYS A 38 -12.41 1.78 -2.36
C LYS A 38 -12.06 0.30 -2.57
N HIS A 39 -11.81 -0.44 -1.49
CA HIS A 39 -11.47 -1.87 -1.56
C HIS A 39 -12.69 -2.72 -1.88
N CYS A 40 -13.85 -2.37 -1.31
CA CYS A 40 -15.14 -2.96 -1.66
C CYS A 40 -15.45 -2.76 -3.16
N ALA A 41 -15.33 -1.53 -3.66
CA ALA A 41 -15.53 -1.25 -5.07
C ALA A 41 -14.54 -2.02 -5.94
N ALA A 42 -13.25 -2.02 -5.60
CA ALA A 42 -12.24 -2.80 -6.31
C ALA A 42 -12.62 -4.29 -6.38
N ALA A 43 -13.11 -4.89 -5.29
CA ALA A 43 -13.58 -6.28 -5.26
C ALA A 43 -14.77 -6.53 -6.20
N LEU A 44 -15.70 -5.59 -6.32
CA LEU A 44 -16.86 -5.69 -7.22
C LEU A 44 -16.49 -5.57 -8.71
N TYR A 45 -15.47 -4.78 -9.04
CA TYR A 45 -15.01 -4.60 -10.42
C TYR A 45 -14.01 -5.66 -10.87
N LEU A 46 -13.22 -6.19 -9.96
CA LEU A 46 -12.14 -7.12 -10.25
C LEU A 46 -12.55 -8.33 -11.12
N PRO A 47 -13.74 -8.97 -10.95
CA PRO A 47 -14.18 -10.07 -11.80
C PRO A 47 -14.32 -9.75 -13.30
N LYS A 48 -14.31 -8.47 -13.69
CA LYS A 48 -14.51 -8.00 -15.06
C LYS A 48 -13.21 -7.77 -15.84
N VAL A 49 -12.06 -7.87 -15.18
CA VAL A 49 -10.73 -7.60 -15.74
C VAL A 49 -9.74 -8.67 -15.30
N ASP A 50 -8.58 -8.78 -15.94
CA ASP A 50 -7.53 -9.70 -15.50
C ASP A 50 -6.72 -9.12 -14.33
N TRP A 51 -6.43 -7.83 -14.44
CA TRP A 51 -5.70 -7.03 -13.45
C TRP A 51 -6.40 -5.69 -13.28
N LEU A 52 -6.42 -5.21 -12.04
CA LEU A 52 -6.91 -3.89 -11.68
C LEU A 52 -5.78 -3.13 -10.98
N VAL A 53 -5.57 -1.88 -11.39
CA VAL A 53 -4.71 -0.94 -10.66
C VAL A 53 -5.61 0.00 -9.88
N VAL A 54 -5.43 0.04 -8.56
CA VAL A 54 -6.13 0.98 -7.68
C VAL A 54 -5.17 2.12 -7.37
N LEU A 55 -5.64 3.36 -7.54
CA LEU A 55 -4.87 4.57 -7.29
C LEU A 55 -5.72 5.57 -6.49
N ASP A 56 -5.11 6.21 -5.50
CA ASP A 56 -5.69 7.40 -4.86
C ASP A 56 -5.61 8.60 -5.83
N ALA A 57 -6.59 9.50 -5.72
CA ALA A 57 -6.74 10.63 -6.64
C ALA A 57 -5.62 11.68 -6.55
N ASP A 58 -4.79 11.64 -5.51
CA ASP A 58 -3.63 12.51 -5.32
C ASP A 58 -2.33 11.89 -5.86
N THR A 59 -2.44 10.86 -6.69
CA THR A 59 -1.32 10.24 -7.42
C THR A 59 -1.24 10.76 -8.87
N SER A 60 -0.03 11.12 -9.33
CA SER A 60 0.18 11.68 -10.67
C SER A 60 1.38 11.06 -11.40
N VAL A 61 1.25 10.91 -12.72
CA VAL A 61 2.32 10.39 -13.59
C VAL A 61 3.40 11.47 -13.74
N VAL A 62 4.62 11.17 -13.29
CA VAL A 62 5.79 12.06 -13.48
C VAL A 62 6.65 11.67 -14.66
N ASN A 63 6.63 10.39 -15.04
CA ASN A 63 7.40 9.86 -16.17
C ASN A 63 6.50 8.92 -17.00
N PRO A 64 5.93 9.40 -18.11
CA PRO A 64 5.09 8.59 -19.01
C PRO A 64 5.83 7.51 -19.80
N ASN A 65 7.14 7.32 -19.60
CA ASN A 65 7.88 6.26 -20.28
C ASN A 65 7.81 4.90 -19.55
N HIS A 66 7.00 4.80 -18.50
CA HIS A 66 6.74 3.56 -17.78
C HIS A 66 5.30 3.08 -17.95
N CYS A 67 5.12 1.77 -17.79
CA CYS A 67 3.83 1.10 -17.82
C CYS A 67 3.65 0.23 -16.56
N PHE A 68 2.42 0.04 -16.07
CA PHE A 68 2.16 -0.75 -14.85
C PHE A 68 2.61 -2.21 -14.98
N GLU A 69 2.68 -2.71 -16.21
CA GLU A 69 3.14 -4.04 -16.59
C GLU A 69 4.56 -4.34 -16.09
N GLU A 70 5.40 -3.33 -15.88
CA GLU A 70 6.74 -3.49 -15.28
C GLU A 70 6.67 -3.99 -13.82
N TRP A 71 5.53 -3.81 -13.14
CA TRP A 71 5.28 -4.23 -11.76
C TRP A 71 4.29 -5.40 -11.64
N ILE A 72 3.69 -5.85 -12.74
CA ILE A 72 2.88 -7.08 -12.74
C ILE A 72 3.80 -8.28 -12.47
N ASP A 73 3.38 -9.15 -11.55
CA ASP A 73 4.11 -10.35 -11.16
C ASP A 73 3.16 -11.54 -11.09
N ASP A 74 3.15 -12.37 -12.14
CA ASP A 74 2.25 -13.52 -12.27
C ASP A 74 2.41 -14.60 -11.19
N ARG A 75 3.45 -14.50 -10.35
CA ARG A 75 3.66 -15.39 -9.20
C ARG A 75 2.75 -15.05 -8.02
N VAL A 76 2.13 -13.87 -8.01
CA VAL A 76 1.29 -13.37 -6.91
C VAL A 76 -0.02 -12.80 -7.44
N ASP A 77 -0.98 -12.62 -6.55
CA ASP A 77 -2.32 -12.13 -6.90
C ASP A 77 -2.51 -10.66 -6.47
N LEU A 78 -1.68 -10.15 -5.54
CA LEU A 78 -1.63 -8.74 -5.12
C LEU A 78 -0.19 -8.20 -5.10
N VAL A 79 0.01 -6.96 -5.53
CA VAL A 79 1.30 -6.26 -5.51
C VAL A 79 1.16 -4.96 -4.72
N PHE A 80 1.83 -4.91 -3.58
CA PHE A 80 1.96 -3.77 -2.70
C PHE A 80 3.40 -3.25 -2.70
N TYR A 81 3.62 -2.12 -2.03
CA TYR A 81 4.96 -1.59 -1.77
C TYR A 81 5.01 -0.86 -0.42
N GLN A 82 6.21 -0.77 0.15
CA GLN A 82 6.41 -0.05 1.40
C GLN A 82 6.53 1.46 1.18
N ARG A 83 5.88 2.24 2.04
CA ARG A 83 6.09 3.69 2.15
C ARG A 83 7.50 3.99 2.65
N PHE A 84 8.07 5.08 2.14
CA PHE A 84 9.46 5.38 2.42
C PHE A 84 9.68 5.87 3.86
N MET A 85 8.84 6.81 4.32
CA MET A 85 9.10 7.57 5.55
C MET A 85 8.78 6.86 6.86
N ASN A 86 7.89 5.87 6.83
CA ASN A 86 7.31 5.28 8.05
C ASN A 86 7.11 3.77 7.96
N TRP A 87 7.74 3.11 6.97
CA TRP A 87 7.75 1.66 6.77
C TRP A 87 6.39 1.01 6.50
N GLU A 88 5.29 1.77 6.51
CA GLU A 88 3.95 1.27 6.28
C GLU A 88 3.82 0.52 4.94
N ILE A 89 2.89 -0.42 4.85
CA ILE A 89 2.47 -0.97 3.56
C ILE A 89 1.53 0.06 2.93
N MET A 90 1.82 0.52 1.72
CA MET A 90 1.01 1.54 1.07
C MET A 90 -0.40 1.02 0.78
N SER A 91 -1.42 1.73 1.28
CA SER A 91 -2.83 1.44 1.00
C SER A 91 -3.43 2.24 -0.16
N ALA A 92 -2.83 3.38 -0.49
CA ALA A 92 -3.32 4.30 -1.52
C ALA A 92 -3.35 3.63 -2.90
N ASN A 93 -2.27 2.91 -3.22
CA ASN A 93 -2.05 2.37 -4.55
C ASN A 93 -1.59 0.92 -4.50
N TYR A 94 -2.21 0.05 -5.30
CA TYR A 94 -1.82 -1.34 -5.44
C TYR A 94 -2.28 -1.94 -6.77
N ILE A 95 -1.67 -3.04 -7.17
CA ILE A 95 -2.08 -3.83 -8.35
C ILE A 95 -2.67 -5.14 -7.84
N VAL A 96 -3.81 -5.55 -8.41
CA VAL A 96 -4.52 -6.76 -7.99
C VAL A 96 -4.99 -7.57 -9.19
N ARG A 97 -4.71 -8.87 -9.17
CA ARG A 97 -5.15 -9.86 -10.15
C ARG A 97 -6.52 -10.37 -9.79
N ASN A 98 -7.34 -10.66 -10.80
CA ASN A 98 -8.60 -11.35 -10.62
C ASN A 98 -8.38 -12.80 -10.16
N SER A 99 -8.71 -13.05 -8.90
CA SER A 99 -8.64 -14.35 -8.25
C SER A 99 -9.58 -14.38 -7.03
N ASP A 100 -10.01 -15.57 -6.62
CA ASP A 100 -10.81 -15.73 -5.39
C ASP A 100 -10.04 -15.19 -4.17
N PHE A 101 -8.73 -15.40 -4.11
CA PHE A 101 -7.88 -14.86 -3.04
C PHE A 101 -7.95 -13.33 -2.99
N SER A 102 -7.79 -12.65 -4.13
CA SER A 102 -7.82 -11.20 -4.22
C SER A 102 -9.17 -10.62 -3.84
N ILE A 103 -10.27 -11.22 -4.32
CA ILE A 103 -11.63 -10.76 -4.01
C ILE A 103 -11.90 -10.87 -2.50
N ASN A 104 -11.56 -12.01 -1.91
CA ASN A 104 -11.71 -12.23 -0.47
C ASN A 104 -10.80 -11.32 0.35
N PHE A 105 -9.56 -11.09 -0.11
CA PHE A 105 -8.63 -10.15 0.53
C PHE A 105 -9.19 -8.73 0.52
N LEU A 106 -9.68 -8.23 -0.62
CA LEU A 106 -10.23 -6.88 -0.74
C LEU A 106 -11.50 -6.68 0.10
N ASN A 107 -12.42 -7.66 0.09
CA ASN A 107 -13.60 -7.62 0.94
C ASN A 107 -13.23 -7.66 2.42
N GLY A 108 -12.31 -8.55 2.81
CA GLY A 108 -11.81 -8.63 4.18
C GLY A 108 -11.17 -7.33 4.65
N TRP A 109 -10.40 -6.66 3.78
CA TRP A 109 -9.78 -5.38 4.09
C TRP A 109 -10.81 -4.26 4.23
N ALA A 110 -11.79 -4.19 3.32
CA ALA A 110 -12.88 -3.21 3.42
C ALA A 110 -13.62 -3.35 4.77
N ASN A 111 -13.86 -4.58 5.23
CA ASN A 111 -14.60 -4.86 6.46
C ASN A 111 -13.92 -4.39 7.74
N TYR A 112 -12.64 -4.00 7.70
CA TYR A 112 -12.00 -3.39 8.85
C TYR A 112 -12.70 -2.09 9.29
N GLU A 113 -13.47 -1.42 8.42
CA GLU A 113 -14.33 -0.31 8.84
C GLU A 113 -15.21 -0.67 10.05
N PHE A 114 -15.73 -1.89 10.10
CA PHE A 114 -16.66 -2.35 11.14
C PHE A 114 -15.95 -3.08 12.29
N LEU A 115 -14.64 -3.30 12.18
CA LEU A 115 -13.83 -4.01 13.18
C LEU A 115 -12.94 -3.06 14.00
N VAL A 116 -12.62 -1.88 13.47
CA VAL A 116 -11.78 -0.89 14.16
C VAL A 116 -12.63 -0.17 15.21
N ASN A 117 -12.25 -0.33 16.48
CA ASN A 117 -12.89 0.36 17.60
C ASN A 117 -12.54 1.86 17.56
N GLU A 118 -13.52 2.75 17.79
CA GLU A 118 -13.46 4.18 17.45
C GLU A 118 -12.53 5.05 18.34
N THR A 119 -11.75 4.46 19.25
CA THR A 119 -11.07 5.23 20.32
C THR A 119 -9.86 6.05 19.86
N PHE A 120 -9.14 5.63 18.81
CA PHE A 120 -8.03 6.40 18.20
C PHE A 120 -8.06 6.24 16.67
N ASN A 121 -7.70 7.29 15.92
CA ASN A 121 -7.66 7.23 14.47
C ASN A 121 -6.41 6.46 14.01
N HIS A 122 -6.54 5.15 13.89
CA HIS A 122 -5.48 4.23 13.52
C HIS A 122 -5.13 4.24 12.01
N ALA A 123 -5.09 5.42 11.37
CA ALA A 123 -4.79 5.59 9.95
C ALA A 123 -5.71 4.81 8.97
N TYR A 124 -6.96 4.53 9.37
CA TYR A 124 -7.99 3.89 8.53
C TYR A 124 -7.55 2.59 7.84
N ASP A 125 -7.70 2.51 6.51
CA ASP A 125 -7.32 1.38 5.66
C ASP A 125 -5.81 1.12 5.71
N ASN A 126 -5.01 2.17 5.79
CA ASN A 126 -3.57 2.11 5.86
C ASN A 126 -3.07 1.47 7.16
N GLY A 127 -3.77 1.69 8.29
CA GLY A 127 -3.48 0.94 9.51
C GLY A 127 -3.97 -0.50 9.44
N ALA A 128 -5.17 -0.73 8.90
CA ALA A 128 -5.78 -2.04 8.81
C ALA A 128 -5.00 -3.05 7.95
N ILE A 129 -4.40 -2.60 6.84
CA ILE A 129 -3.71 -3.48 5.87
C ILE A 129 -2.57 -4.29 6.47
N HIS A 130 -1.91 -3.77 7.51
CA HIS A 130 -0.79 -4.44 8.16
C HIS A 130 -1.22 -5.76 8.83
N LEU A 131 -2.22 -5.74 9.71
CA LEU A 131 -2.80 -6.97 10.29
C LEU A 131 -3.40 -7.87 9.21
N HIS A 132 -4.07 -7.27 8.22
CA HIS A 132 -4.74 -8.04 7.17
C HIS A 132 -3.75 -8.83 6.30
N VAL A 133 -2.62 -8.21 5.93
CA VAL A 133 -1.50 -8.89 5.26
C VAL A 133 -0.94 -10.00 6.15
N LEU A 134 -0.72 -9.73 7.45
CA LEU A 134 -0.16 -10.72 8.36
C LEU A 134 -1.07 -11.96 8.46
N ARG A 135 -2.38 -11.77 8.63
CA ARG A 135 -3.39 -12.84 8.62
C ARG A 135 -3.43 -13.60 7.30
N ALA A 136 -3.30 -12.90 6.18
CA ALA A 136 -3.35 -13.52 4.87
C ALA A 136 -2.12 -14.41 4.59
N VAL A 137 -0.93 -14.00 5.04
CA VAL A 137 0.33 -14.67 4.69
C VAL A 137 0.84 -15.63 5.76
N LEU A 138 0.48 -15.42 7.03
CA LEU A 138 0.84 -16.24 8.18
C LEU A 138 -0.40 -16.61 9.03
N PRO A 139 -1.41 -17.31 8.46
CA PRO A 139 -2.69 -17.55 9.14
C PRO A 139 -2.58 -18.35 10.44
N ASP A 140 -1.53 -19.17 10.58
CA ASP A 140 -1.33 -20.05 11.73
C ASP A 140 -0.55 -19.36 12.87
N ALA A 141 -0.03 -18.15 12.64
CA ALA A 141 0.73 -17.37 13.63
C ALA A 141 -0.23 -16.62 14.59
N HIS A 142 -1.09 -17.38 15.27
CA HIS A 142 -2.22 -16.84 16.02
C HIS A 142 -1.79 -15.89 17.15
N GLU A 143 -0.79 -16.29 17.94
CA GLU A 143 -0.32 -15.50 19.09
C GLU A 143 0.45 -14.26 18.64
N GLU A 144 1.22 -14.39 17.55
CA GLU A 144 1.95 -13.30 16.91
C GLU A 144 1.00 -12.24 16.35
N ILE A 145 -0.05 -12.67 15.66
CA ILE A 145 -1.11 -11.80 15.15
C ILE A 145 -1.81 -11.11 16.32
N ALA A 146 -2.19 -11.85 17.36
CA ALA A 146 -2.84 -11.30 18.55
C ALA A 146 -1.96 -10.27 19.26
N ALA A 147 -0.65 -10.50 19.34
CA ALA A 147 0.29 -9.55 19.93
C ALA A 147 0.33 -8.22 19.16
N CYS A 148 0.38 -8.25 17.82
CA CYS A 148 0.33 -7.03 17.03
C CYS A 148 -1.03 -6.34 17.08
N GLU A 149 -2.12 -7.11 17.12
CA GLU A 149 -3.48 -6.60 17.25
C GLU A 149 -3.70 -5.89 18.59
N ASP A 150 -3.15 -6.42 19.69
CA ASP A 150 -3.19 -5.76 20.99
C ASP A 150 -2.45 -4.41 20.98
N ILE A 151 -1.28 -4.35 20.35
CA ILE A 151 -0.52 -3.09 20.21
C ILE A 151 -1.34 -2.09 19.39
N TYR A 152 -1.93 -2.55 18.28
CA TYR A 152 -2.77 -1.73 17.43
C TYR A 152 -3.96 -1.16 18.19
N ALA A 153 -4.76 -1.99 18.85
CA ALA A 153 -5.96 -1.60 19.56
C ALA A 153 -5.71 -0.69 20.77
N GLN A 154 -4.54 -0.81 21.40
CA GLN A 154 -4.17 0.01 22.57
C GLN A 154 -3.47 1.32 22.19
N SER A 155 -3.06 1.50 20.93
CA SER A 155 -2.34 2.69 20.49
C SER A 155 -3.19 3.96 20.59
N LYS A 156 -2.64 5.01 21.19
CA LYS A 156 -3.32 6.30 21.46
C LYS A 156 -2.70 7.48 20.70
N ASN A 157 -1.60 7.23 20.00
CA ASN A 157 -0.83 8.22 19.28
C ASN A 157 -0.02 7.54 18.16
N PHE A 158 0.59 8.35 17.29
CA PHE A 158 1.40 7.84 16.18
C PHE A 158 2.66 7.11 16.64
N GLU A 159 3.25 7.46 17.78
CA GLU A 159 4.45 6.79 18.29
C GLU A 159 4.16 5.33 18.64
N GLU A 160 3.05 5.08 19.34
CA GLU A 160 2.57 3.74 19.68
C GLU A 160 2.08 2.97 18.44
N TYR A 161 1.40 3.65 17.52
CA TYR A 161 0.98 3.07 16.24
C TYR A 161 2.18 2.56 15.42
N PHE A 162 3.31 3.28 15.39
CA PHE A 162 4.50 2.79 14.71
C PHE A 162 5.13 1.58 15.41
N GLY A 163 4.88 1.37 16.71
CA GLY A 163 5.19 0.11 17.40
C GLY A 163 4.41 -1.07 16.83
N TYR A 164 3.15 -0.85 16.47
CA TYR A 164 2.34 -1.84 15.75
C TYR A 164 2.89 -2.13 14.35
N VAL A 165 3.26 -1.10 13.58
CA VAL A 165 3.88 -1.26 12.26
C VAL A 165 5.16 -2.10 12.37
N THR A 166 6.03 -1.79 13.33
CA THR A 166 7.24 -2.59 13.62
C THR A 166 6.90 -4.03 13.99
N CYS A 167 5.82 -4.26 14.74
CA CYS A 167 5.35 -5.60 15.09
C CYS A 167 5.07 -6.46 13.87
N VAL A 168 4.22 -5.97 12.98
CA VAL A 168 3.88 -6.69 11.75
C VAL A 168 5.12 -6.94 10.89
N HIS A 169 5.99 -5.94 10.73
CA HIS A 169 7.21 -6.10 9.93
C HIS A 169 8.21 -7.09 10.52
N SER A 170 8.27 -7.22 11.85
CA SER A 170 9.14 -8.19 12.50
C SER A 170 8.73 -9.63 12.15
N PHE A 171 7.42 -9.89 12.11
CA PHE A 171 6.87 -11.20 11.74
C PHE A 171 6.94 -11.51 10.24
N LEU A 172 6.69 -10.52 9.39
CA LEU A 172 6.89 -10.68 7.94
C LEU A 172 8.38 -10.90 7.59
N GLY A 173 9.28 -10.35 8.41
CA GLY A 173 10.72 -10.46 8.27
C GLY A 173 11.22 -9.89 6.95
N ALA A 174 12.22 -10.56 6.36
CA ALA A 174 12.79 -10.19 5.06
C ALA A 174 11.97 -10.71 3.86
N THR A 175 10.93 -11.51 4.09
CA THR A 175 10.09 -12.09 3.04
C THR A 175 9.34 -10.98 2.31
N ARG A 176 9.31 -11.05 0.98
CA ARG A 176 8.64 -10.06 0.13
C ARG A 176 7.72 -10.67 -0.91
N ILE A 177 7.70 -12.00 -1.03
CA ILE A 177 6.87 -12.73 -1.99
C ILE A 177 6.26 -13.92 -1.25
N TRP A 178 4.93 -13.99 -1.30
CA TRP A 178 4.16 -15.15 -0.89
C TRP A 178 3.42 -15.65 -2.14
N PRO A 179 3.90 -16.75 -2.77
CA PRO A 179 3.36 -17.24 -4.03
C PRO A 179 1.84 -17.44 -3.97
N ARG A 180 1.14 -17.08 -5.06
CA ARG A 180 -0.33 -17.12 -5.18
C ARG A 180 -1.08 -16.29 -4.13
N LYS A 181 -0.37 -15.42 -3.41
CA LYS A 181 -0.93 -14.46 -2.46
C LYS A 181 -0.51 -13.06 -2.84
N LEU A 182 0.58 -12.55 -2.26
CA LEU A 182 0.97 -11.15 -2.45
C LEU A 182 2.49 -10.96 -2.50
N ARG A 183 2.89 -9.83 -3.07
CA ARG A 183 4.23 -9.27 -3.04
C ARG A 183 4.22 -7.90 -2.39
N ILE A 184 5.30 -7.56 -1.69
CA ILE A 184 5.56 -6.22 -1.17
C ILE A 184 6.90 -5.74 -1.73
N HIS A 185 6.91 -4.68 -2.53
CA HIS A 185 8.16 -4.05 -2.96
C HIS A 185 8.82 -3.28 -1.82
N ARG A 186 10.15 -3.18 -1.87
CA ARG A 186 10.93 -2.36 -0.94
C ARG A 186 10.57 -0.88 -1.12
N ARG A 187 10.91 -0.09 -0.09
CA ARG A 187 10.83 1.37 -0.14
C ARG A 187 11.53 1.89 -1.40
N ALA A 188 10.90 2.83 -2.11
CA ALA A 188 11.33 3.37 -3.40
C ALA A 188 11.47 2.35 -4.56
N HIS A 189 10.89 1.15 -4.45
CA HIS A 189 10.87 0.15 -5.54
C HIS A 189 9.46 -0.20 -6.04
N GLY A 190 8.43 0.47 -5.51
CA GLY A 190 7.07 0.39 -6.05
C GLY A 190 6.91 1.28 -7.28
N PHE A 191 5.75 1.19 -7.94
CA PHE A 191 5.42 2.01 -9.11
C PHE A 191 5.12 3.47 -8.76
N ALA A 192 4.99 3.79 -7.47
CA ALA A 192 4.86 5.15 -6.99
C ALA A 192 5.67 5.39 -5.71
N ARG A 193 6.03 6.65 -5.46
CA ARG A 193 6.59 7.12 -4.19
C ARG A 193 6.09 8.52 -3.86
N ASP A 194 6.20 8.95 -2.61
CA ASP A 194 5.88 10.33 -2.27
C ASP A 194 6.91 11.30 -2.90
N GLY A 195 6.43 12.37 -3.54
CA GLY A 195 7.31 13.29 -4.28
C GLY A 195 8.25 14.10 -3.39
N PHE A 196 7.80 14.46 -2.19
CA PHE A 196 8.58 15.30 -1.26
C PHE A 196 9.89 14.63 -0.78
N LEU A 197 10.01 13.30 -0.94
CA LEU A 197 11.21 12.54 -0.55
C LEU A 197 12.48 13.03 -1.27
N THR A 198 12.32 13.61 -2.46
CA THR A 198 13.43 14.05 -3.33
C THR A 198 13.19 15.46 -3.85
N ASN A 199 12.54 16.31 -3.04
CA ASN A 199 12.13 17.67 -3.42
C ASN A 199 11.34 17.69 -4.75
N HIS A 200 10.50 16.68 -4.97
CA HIS A 200 9.71 16.48 -6.18
C HIS A 200 10.53 16.36 -7.47
N ARG A 201 11.84 16.10 -7.37
CA ARG A 201 12.67 15.68 -8.50
C ARG A 201 12.46 14.21 -8.81
N PHE A 202 12.56 13.84 -10.08
CA PHE A 202 12.42 12.47 -10.55
C PHE A 202 13.60 12.06 -11.45
N CYS A 203 13.81 10.76 -11.61
CA CYS A 203 14.78 10.17 -12.53
C CYS A 203 14.10 9.16 -13.48
N ASP A 204 14.89 8.52 -14.33
CA ASP A 204 14.40 7.56 -15.34
C ASP A 204 13.75 6.28 -14.78
N TYR A 205 13.80 6.04 -13.46
CA TYR A 205 13.15 4.90 -12.80
C TYR A 205 11.86 5.28 -12.06
N ASP A 206 11.59 6.57 -11.91
CA ASP A 206 10.36 7.03 -11.27
C ASP A 206 9.21 6.93 -12.28
N PHE A 207 8.02 6.52 -11.83
CA PHE A 207 6.82 6.49 -12.65
C PHE A 207 5.74 7.46 -12.14
N LEU A 208 5.24 7.22 -10.93
CA LEU A 208 4.17 8.03 -10.32
C LEU A 208 4.65 8.68 -9.01
N PHE A 209 4.18 9.89 -8.74
CA PHE A 209 4.27 10.50 -7.41
C PHE A 209 2.92 10.52 -6.72
N HIS A 210 2.91 10.13 -5.45
CA HIS A 210 1.76 10.16 -4.55
C HIS A 210 1.81 11.40 -3.64
N GLY A 211 0.64 11.82 -3.15
CA GLY A 211 0.50 12.81 -2.07
C GLY A 211 0.28 14.25 -2.51
N TYR A 212 -0.26 14.50 -3.71
CA TYR A 212 -0.59 15.84 -4.19
C TYR A 212 -1.96 16.34 -3.70
N LYS A 213 -1.99 16.96 -2.52
CA LYS A 213 -3.24 17.30 -1.83
C LYS A 213 -3.74 18.70 -2.15
N GLY A 214 -4.04 18.99 -3.43
CA GLY A 214 -5.00 20.02 -3.91
C GLY A 214 -4.92 21.48 -3.43
N ASN A 215 -4.14 21.81 -2.40
CA ASN A 215 -3.89 23.17 -1.96
C ASN A 215 -2.92 23.79 -2.96
N TYR A 216 -3.19 25.02 -3.39
CA TYR A 216 -2.44 25.72 -4.44
C TYR A 216 -0.91 25.75 -4.22
N THR A 217 -0.44 25.57 -2.97
CA THR A 217 0.99 25.43 -2.63
C THR A 217 1.63 24.16 -3.19
N ASP A 218 0.91 23.04 -3.28
CA ASP A 218 1.45 21.77 -3.78
C ASP A 218 1.66 21.78 -5.30
N MET A 219 0.90 22.62 -6.01
CA MET A 219 1.05 22.78 -7.46
C MET A 219 2.36 23.47 -7.86
N ASP A 220 2.95 24.26 -6.96
CA ASP A 220 4.26 24.86 -7.20
C ASP A 220 5.40 23.85 -7.07
N TYR A 221 5.18 22.80 -6.28
CA TYR A 221 6.12 21.69 -6.10
C TYR A 221 5.96 20.58 -7.14
N LEU A 222 4.93 20.61 -7.99
CA LEU A 222 4.81 19.65 -9.10
C LEU A 222 6.01 19.76 -10.05
N PRO A 223 6.59 18.63 -10.50
CA PRO A 223 7.71 18.64 -11.44
C PRO A 223 7.32 19.20 -12.81
N PHE A 224 6.03 19.40 -13.07
CA PHE A 224 5.50 19.92 -14.33
C PHE A 224 4.43 21.00 -14.09
N LYS A 225 4.19 21.78 -15.14
CA LYS A 225 3.06 22.71 -15.28
C LYS A 225 1.89 21.97 -15.95
N LYS A 226 0.90 22.70 -16.47
CA LYS A 226 -0.22 22.12 -17.23
C LYS A 226 0.26 21.22 -18.37
N PHE A 227 -0.35 20.06 -18.52
CA PHE A 227 -0.06 19.12 -19.61
C PHE A 227 -0.52 19.64 -20.97
N ASN A 228 0.19 19.20 -22.02
CA ASN A 228 -0.32 19.29 -23.39
C ASN A 228 -0.99 17.97 -23.77
N VAL A 229 -2.31 17.90 -23.58
CA VAL A 229 -3.11 16.68 -23.82
C VAL A 229 -3.01 16.19 -25.27
N SER A 230 -2.78 17.10 -26.24
CA SER A 230 -2.61 16.73 -27.65
C SER A 230 -1.33 15.94 -27.95
N GLN A 231 -0.37 15.94 -27.02
CA GLN A 231 0.92 15.25 -27.11
C GLN A 231 1.00 14.01 -26.20
N CYS A 232 -0.10 13.62 -25.55
CA CYS A 232 -0.15 12.37 -24.79
C CYS A 232 0.20 11.16 -25.69
N GLY A 233 0.94 10.20 -25.15
CA GLY A 233 1.44 9.04 -25.90
C GLY A 233 2.74 9.27 -26.67
N GLN A 234 3.29 10.49 -26.67
CA GLN A 234 4.59 10.82 -27.30
C GLN A 234 5.71 10.89 -26.25
N GLY A 235 5.72 9.94 -25.31
CA GLY A 235 6.63 9.95 -24.15
C GLY A 235 6.53 11.25 -23.35
N MET A 236 7.67 11.85 -23.06
CA MET A 236 7.79 13.04 -22.21
C MET A 236 7.25 14.34 -22.83
N SER A 237 6.96 14.36 -24.14
CA SER A 237 6.62 15.60 -24.86
C SER A 237 5.31 16.25 -24.39
N GLY A 238 4.36 15.48 -23.85
CA GLY A 238 3.11 16.01 -23.29
C GLY A 238 3.25 16.69 -21.92
N TRP A 239 4.41 16.54 -21.27
CA TRP A 239 4.66 17.06 -19.92
C TRP A 239 5.49 18.34 -20.00
N ASN A 240 4.92 19.45 -19.53
CA ASN A 240 5.61 20.72 -19.44
C ASN A 240 6.44 20.80 -18.16
N TYR A 241 7.58 20.10 -18.13
CA TYR A 241 8.44 20.02 -16.96
C TYR A 241 9.00 21.37 -16.52
N ARG A 242 9.11 21.56 -15.21
CA ARG A 242 9.88 22.66 -14.60
C ARG A 242 11.37 22.36 -14.76
N LYS A 243 12.17 23.42 -14.80
CA LYS A 243 13.63 23.30 -14.86
C LYS A 243 14.11 22.47 -13.66
N ASP A 244 15.09 21.60 -13.89
CA ASP A 244 15.75 20.77 -12.86
C ASP A 244 14.82 19.76 -12.15
N SER A 245 13.61 19.52 -12.68
CA SER A 245 12.68 18.51 -12.15
C SER A 245 13.11 17.08 -12.46
N LYS A 246 13.71 16.85 -13.63
CA LYS A 246 14.34 15.58 -13.97
C LYS A 246 15.84 15.65 -13.63
N THR A 247 16.34 14.69 -12.88
CA THR A 247 17.71 14.66 -12.34
C THR A 247 18.31 13.26 -12.50
N SER A 248 19.60 13.09 -12.16
CA SER A 248 20.27 11.79 -12.28
C SER A 248 19.81 10.79 -11.21
N VAL A 249 19.95 9.50 -11.51
CA VAL A 249 19.68 8.42 -10.53
C VAL A 249 20.55 8.57 -9.28
N GLU A 250 21.79 9.01 -9.42
CA GLU A 250 22.71 9.19 -8.28
C GLU A 250 22.24 10.31 -7.34
N GLU A 251 21.75 11.42 -7.87
CA GLU A 251 21.18 12.49 -7.04
C GLU A 251 19.91 12.03 -6.31
N ILE A 252 19.03 11.30 -6.99
CA ILE A 252 17.85 10.70 -6.34
C ILE A 252 18.28 9.72 -5.24
N ARG A 253 19.30 8.90 -5.48
CA ARG A 253 19.84 7.96 -4.49
C ARG A 253 20.34 8.70 -3.24
N LEU A 254 21.08 9.80 -3.42
CA LEU A 254 21.58 10.63 -2.32
C LEU A 254 20.47 11.31 -1.54
N ASP A 255 19.44 11.83 -2.21
CA ASP A 255 18.26 12.42 -1.57
C ASP A 255 17.52 11.37 -0.71
N LEU A 256 17.30 10.17 -1.27
CA LEU A 256 16.67 9.06 -0.57
C LEU A 256 17.50 8.58 0.62
N GLU A 257 18.83 8.48 0.49
CA GLU A 257 19.74 8.13 1.58
C GLU A 257 19.70 9.16 2.71
N ALA A 258 19.70 10.46 2.38
CA ALA A 258 19.56 11.52 3.37
C ALA A 258 18.21 11.43 4.11
N PHE A 259 17.11 11.19 3.37
CA PHE A 259 15.79 11.03 3.95
C PHE A 259 15.69 9.77 4.82
N GLU A 260 16.26 8.65 4.39
CA GLU A 260 16.32 7.40 5.16
C GLU A 260 17.04 7.60 6.49
N ASN A 261 18.18 8.29 6.46
CA ASN A 261 18.95 8.60 7.67
C ASN A 261 18.19 9.54 8.63
N ALA A 262 17.44 10.51 8.11
CA ALA A 262 16.62 11.40 8.91
C ALA A 262 15.44 10.66 9.54
N SER A 263 14.64 9.98 8.72
CA SER A 263 13.47 9.21 9.17
C SER A 263 13.84 8.11 10.16
N GLY A 264 15.00 7.46 10.02
CA GLY A 264 15.48 6.47 11.00
C GLY A 264 15.82 7.06 12.37
N LYS A 265 16.30 8.32 12.42
CA LYS A 265 16.55 9.03 13.70
C LYS A 265 15.24 9.45 14.36
N ASP A 266 14.30 9.90 13.55
CA ASP A 266 13.00 10.40 13.99
C ASP A 266 12.00 9.28 14.31
N TYR A 267 12.29 8.05 13.88
CA TYR A 267 11.44 6.90 14.19
C TYR A 267 11.33 6.70 15.71
N PRO A 268 10.10 6.58 16.27
CA PRO A 268 9.88 6.60 17.70
C PRO A 268 10.71 5.54 18.44
N LYS A 269 11.20 5.88 19.64
CA LYS A 269 12.01 4.94 20.44
C LYS A 269 11.18 3.73 20.88
N GLN A 270 9.93 3.97 21.23
CA GLN A 270 8.92 3.00 21.63
C GLN A 270 8.62 2.03 20.47
N ALA A 271 8.69 2.51 19.23
CA ALA A 271 8.51 1.70 18.03
C ALA A 271 9.76 0.90 17.61
N ARG A 272 10.89 1.05 18.32
CA ARG A 272 12.14 0.29 18.08
C ARG A 272 12.31 -0.89 19.05
N VAL A 273 11.29 -1.20 19.84
CA VAL A 273 11.28 -2.37 20.72
C VAL A 273 11.04 -3.63 19.90
N ASN A 274 11.65 -4.74 20.28
CA ASN A 274 11.31 -6.05 19.71
C ASN A 274 9.96 -6.49 20.31
N PRO A 275 8.88 -6.57 19.51
CA PRO A 275 7.52 -6.78 20.02
C PRO A 275 7.39 -8.06 20.86
N HIS A 276 8.15 -9.11 20.52
CA HIS A 276 8.17 -10.37 21.24
C HIS A 276 8.65 -10.25 22.69
N LEU A 277 9.53 -9.29 22.97
CA LEU A 277 10.09 -9.10 24.31
C LEU A 277 9.15 -8.31 25.22
N ASP A 278 8.17 -7.61 24.64
CA ASP A 278 7.24 -6.73 25.35
C ASP A 278 5.83 -7.34 25.48
N ARG A 279 5.59 -8.54 24.94
CA ARG A 279 4.30 -9.23 24.99
C ARG A 279 4.46 -10.66 25.51
N SER A 280 3.40 -11.18 26.12
CA SER A 280 3.36 -12.60 26.52
C SER A 280 3.09 -13.44 25.28
N ASP A 281 4.02 -14.33 24.96
CA ASP A 281 3.97 -15.26 23.83
C ASP A 281 3.44 -16.64 24.28
N VAL A 282 4.06 -17.26 25.28
CA VAL A 282 3.72 -18.62 25.74
C VAL A 282 2.56 -18.61 26.74
N GLY A 283 2.43 -17.56 27.54
CA GLY A 283 1.47 -17.51 28.64
C GLY A 283 0.00 -17.61 28.22
N ARG A 284 -0.32 -17.25 26.97
CA ARG A 284 -1.69 -17.27 26.42
C ARG A 284 -2.12 -18.65 25.94
N CYS A 285 -1.16 -19.45 25.48
CA CYS A 285 -1.44 -20.69 24.77
C CYS A 285 -0.94 -21.94 25.50
N TYR A 286 -0.08 -21.81 26.51
CA TYR A 286 0.51 -22.95 27.23
C TYR A 286 -0.55 -23.90 27.82
N PRO A 287 -0.39 -25.23 27.70
CA PRO A 287 0.72 -25.95 27.06
C PRO A 287 0.53 -26.20 25.55
N ASN A 288 -0.50 -25.64 24.94
CA ASN A 288 -1.01 -26.01 23.62
C ASN A 288 -0.69 -24.96 22.54
N CYS A 289 0.48 -24.32 22.61
CA CYS A 289 0.88 -23.29 21.65
C CYS A 289 1.00 -23.82 20.21
N ASP A 290 1.33 -25.11 20.06
CA ASP A 290 1.48 -25.77 18.75
C ASP A 290 0.18 -26.44 18.25
N ARG A 291 -0.95 -26.30 18.95
CA ARG A 291 -2.19 -27.02 18.58
C ARG A 291 -2.71 -26.70 17.18
N PHE A 292 -2.34 -25.55 16.63
CA PHE A 292 -2.77 -25.08 15.31
C PHE A 292 -1.76 -25.41 14.19
N THR A 293 -0.50 -25.69 14.54
CA THR A 293 0.52 -26.11 13.57
C THR A 293 0.42 -27.60 13.26
N ASP A 294 -0.07 -28.41 14.20
CA ASP A 294 -0.19 -29.87 14.09
C ASP A 294 -1.41 -30.36 13.29
N MET A 295 -2.33 -29.49 12.87
CA MET A 295 -3.55 -29.85 12.10
C MET A 295 -3.38 -29.86 10.57
N ARG A 296 -2.14 -29.87 10.06
CA ARG A 296 -1.84 -29.91 8.62
C ARG A 296 -1.68 -31.32 8.06
#